data_AF-I3Z029-F1
#
_entry.id   AF-I3Z029-F1
#
_cell.length_a   1.000
_cell.length_b   1.000
_cell.length_c   1.000
_cell.angle_alpha   90.00
_cell.angle_beta   90.00
_cell.angle_gamma   90.00
#
_symmetry.space_group_name_H-M   'P 1'
#
loop_
_entity.id
_entity.type
_entity.pdbx_description
1 polymer ?
#
loop_
_entity_poly.entity_id
_entity_poly.type
_entity_poly.pdbx_seq_one_letter_code
_entity_poly.pdbx_strand_id
1 'polypeptide(L)'
;MKNEHINEKEIQQYILAKDDCDINIIEHINHCQKCKAEVELYKLLFAAIKKEPNPVFEFDLVNLVMQQVSEKQNFSFDKYLIAILSGVSIAVISILIYLTNKYFPTLFNGISFIQFSLIAVTILLISIFIYIDMNKNYKDQMNFS
;
A
#
# COMPACT_ATOMS: atom_id res chain seq x y z
N MET A 1 -12.86 -29.44 -23.75
CA MET A 1 -13.53 -28.24 -24.31
C MET A 1 -14.50 -27.72 -23.27
N LYS A 2 -14.36 -26.48 -22.80
CA LYS A 2 -15.38 -25.86 -21.95
C LYS A 2 -16.65 -25.72 -22.79
N ASN A 3 -17.73 -26.37 -22.36
CA ASN A 3 -19.07 -26.23 -22.98
C ASN A 3 -19.74 -24.89 -22.60
N GLU A 4 -19.01 -24.01 -21.93
CA GLU A 4 -19.43 -22.69 -21.51
C GLU A 4 -18.76 -21.64 -22.38
N HIS A 5 -19.52 -20.60 -22.74
CA HIS A 5 -19.01 -19.45 -23.47
C HIS A 5 -17.96 -18.70 -22.64
N ILE A 6 -16.99 -18.10 -23.32
CA ILE A 6 -16.00 -17.24 -22.68
C ILE A 6 -16.65 -16.01 -22.05
N ASN A 7 -16.07 -15.53 -20.95
CA ASN A 7 -16.59 -14.39 -20.21
C ASN A 7 -16.33 -13.08 -20.99
N GLU A 8 -17.14 -12.05 -20.72
CA GLU A 8 -17.00 -10.73 -21.33
C GLU A 8 -15.60 -10.15 -21.17
N LYS A 9 -14.96 -10.34 -20.00
CA LYS A 9 -13.57 -9.90 -19.77
C LYS A 9 -12.58 -10.53 -20.75
N GLU A 10 -12.76 -11.81 -21.05
CA GLU A 10 -11.90 -12.56 -21.98
C GLU A 10 -12.13 -12.09 -23.43
N ILE A 11 -13.38 -11.78 -23.78
CA ILE A 11 -13.74 -11.17 -25.07
C ILE A 11 -13.10 -9.78 -25.23
N GLN A 12 -13.16 -8.94 -24.20
CA GLN A 12 -12.56 -7.61 -24.23
C GLN A 12 -11.03 -7.69 -24.31
N GLN A 13 -10.40 -8.59 -23.55
CA GLN A 13 -8.96 -8.83 -23.62
C GLN A 13 -8.54 -9.27 -25.03
N TYR A 14 -9.30 -10.16 -25.68
CA TYR A 14 -9.05 -10.59 -27.05
C TYR A 14 -9.05 -9.45 -28.07
N ILE A 15 -9.86 -8.41 -27.85
CA ILE A 15 -9.97 -7.27 -28.76
C ILE A 15 -8.89 -6.22 -28.49
N LEU A 16 -8.54 -5.99 -27.21
CA LEU A 16 -7.59 -4.96 -26.79
C LEU A 16 -6.14 -5.41 -26.87
N ALA A 17 -5.85 -6.67 -26.53
CA ALA A 17 -4.51 -7.22 -26.40
C ALA A 17 -4.48 -8.68 -26.88
N LYS A 18 -4.75 -8.88 -28.18
CA LYS A 18 -4.83 -10.21 -28.80
C LYS A 18 -3.57 -11.06 -28.60
N ASP A 19 -2.40 -10.42 -28.56
CA ASP A 19 -1.11 -11.10 -28.45
C ASP A 19 -0.84 -11.64 -27.02
N ASP A 20 -1.56 -11.13 -26.02
CA ASP A 20 -1.48 -11.55 -24.61
C ASP A 20 -2.63 -12.49 -24.20
N CYS A 21 -3.43 -12.96 -25.15
CA CYS A 21 -4.52 -13.89 -24.88
C CYS A 21 -4.07 -15.36 -24.87
N ASP A 22 -4.69 -16.13 -23.98
CA ASP A 22 -4.55 -17.59 -23.96
C ASP A 22 -5.02 -18.19 -25.29
N ILE A 23 -4.23 -19.13 -25.83
CA ILE A 23 -4.50 -19.86 -27.07
C ILE A 23 -5.88 -20.52 -27.03
N ASN A 24 -6.32 -21.00 -25.86
CA ASN A 24 -7.64 -21.62 -25.68
C ASN A 24 -8.80 -20.65 -25.96
N ILE A 25 -8.64 -19.35 -25.65
CA ILE A 25 -9.64 -18.31 -25.89
C ILE A 25 -9.73 -18.02 -27.39
N ILE A 26 -8.56 -17.91 -28.04
CA ILE A 26 -8.46 -17.68 -29.49
C ILE A 26 -9.12 -18.83 -30.26
N GLU A 27 -8.84 -20.07 -29.87
CA GLU A 27 -9.43 -21.26 -30.47
C GLU A 27 -10.95 -21.31 -30.26
N HIS A 28 -11.43 -21.00 -29.05
CA HIS A 28 -12.85 -20.97 -28.74
C HIS A 28 -13.61 -19.93 -29.59
N ILE A 29 -13.09 -18.71 -29.73
CA ILE A 29 -13.72 -17.66 -30.54
C ILE A 29 -13.82 -18.07 -32.01
N ASN A 30 -12.82 -18.77 -32.52
CA ASN A 30 -12.82 -19.23 -33.91
C ASN A 30 -13.87 -20.32 -34.18
N HIS A 31 -14.21 -21.14 -33.17
CA HIS A 31 -15.16 -22.25 -33.30
C HIS A 31 -16.57 -21.94 -32.77
N CYS A 32 -16.74 -20.92 -31.91
CA CYS A 32 -18.03 -20.55 -31.33
C CYS A 32 -18.65 -19.36 -32.07
N GLN A 33 -19.73 -19.60 -32.81
CA GLN A 33 -20.43 -18.55 -33.57
C GLN A 33 -20.99 -17.42 -32.69
N LYS A 34 -21.45 -17.74 -31.47
CA LYS A 34 -21.97 -16.75 -30.53
C LYS A 34 -20.87 -15.80 -30.06
N CYS A 35 -19.76 -16.33 -29.57
CA CYS A 35 -18.63 -15.52 -29.11
C CYS A 35 -18.01 -14.71 -30.26
N LYS A 36 -18.02 -15.25 -31.49
CA LYS A 36 -17.59 -14.50 -32.68
C LYS A 36 -18.48 -13.28 -32.96
N ALA A 37 -19.81 -13.42 -32.86
CA ALA A 37 -20.75 -12.32 -33.04
C ALA A 37 -20.59 -11.24 -31.95
N GLU A 38 -20.38 -11.65 -30.69
CA GLU A 38 -20.11 -10.72 -29.59
C GLU A 38 -18.79 -9.95 -29.82
N VAL A 39 -17.72 -10.63 -30.24
CA VAL A 39 -16.46 -9.98 -30.60
C VAL A 39 -16.63 -8.94 -31.70
N GLU A 40 -17.42 -9.22 -32.74
CA GLU A 40 -17.69 -8.27 -33.82
C GLU A 40 -18.44 -7.03 -33.32
N LEU A 41 -19.39 -7.21 -32.41
CA LEU A 41 -20.13 -6.11 -31.77
C LEU A 41 -19.19 -5.20 -30.96
N TYR A 42 -18.35 -5.77 -30.10
CA TYR A 42 -17.39 -5.00 -29.31
C TYR A 42 -16.35 -4.30 -30.20
N LYS A 43 -15.91 -4.94 -31.30
CA LYS A 43 -15.02 -4.28 -32.29
C LYS A 43 -15.67 -3.03 -32.89
N LEU A 44 -16.97 -3.11 -33.20
CA LEU A 44 -17.73 -1.99 -33.73
C LEU A 44 -17.83 -0.84 -32.70
N LEU A 45 -18.10 -1.19 -31.44
CA LEU A 45 -18.14 -0.24 -30.32
C LEU A 45 -16.80 0.46 -30.12
N PHE A 46 -15.69 -0.28 -30.02
CA PHE A 46 -14.36 0.31 -29.87
C PHE A 46 -13.94 1.13 -31.09
N ALA A 47 -14.35 0.75 -32.30
CA ALA A 47 -14.12 1.55 -33.51
C ALA A 47 -14.89 2.87 -33.47
N ALA A 48 -16.09 2.90 -32.88
CA ALA A 48 -16.85 4.13 -32.68
C ALA A 48 -16.17 5.04 -31.64
N ILE A 49 -15.72 4.48 -30.50
CA ILE A 49 -15.01 5.23 -29.46
C ILE A 49 -13.69 5.81 -30.00
N LYS A 50 -12.92 5.05 -30.78
CA LYS A 50 -11.67 5.53 -31.40
C LYS A 50 -11.86 6.64 -32.43
N LYS A 51 -13.08 6.82 -32.95
CA LYS A 51 -13.41 7.92 -33.87
C LYS A 51 -13.72 9.22 -33.15
N GLU A 52 -13.92 9.19 -31.84
CA GLU A 52 -14.05 10.43 -31.07
C GLU A 52 -12.72 11.19 -31.12
N PRO A 53 -12.77 12.54 -31.23
CA PRO A 53 -11.56 13.34 -31.18
C PRO A 53 -10.84 13.08 -29.87
N ASN A 54 -9.52 12.88 -29.94
CA ASN A 54 -8.71 12.75 -28.74
C ASN A 54 -8.98 13.96 -27.82
N PRO A 55 -9.22 13.74 -26.52
CA PRO A 55 -9.42 14.83 -25.59
C PRO A 55 -8.18 15.72 -25.60
N VAL A 56 -8.35 16.97 -26.03
CA VAL A 56 -7.30 17.98 -25.93
C VAL A 56 -7.37 18.51 -24.51
N PHE A 57 -6.41 18.13 -23.68
CA PHE A 57 -6.27 18.71 -22.36
C PHE A 57 -5.70 20.13 -22.51
N GLU A 58 -6.34 21.11 -21.89
CA GLU A 58 -5.87 22.52 -21.87
C GLU A 58 -4.60 22.70 -21.02
N PHE A 59 -4.11 21.63 -20.40
CA PHE A 59 -2.94 21.61 -19.54
C PHE A 59 -1.97 20.50 -19.96
N ASP A 60 -0.71 20.66 -19.60
CA ASP A 60 0.35 19.72 -19.91
C ASP A 60 0.22 18.44 -19.08
N LEU A 61 -0.59 17.51 -19.59
CA LEU A 61 -0.86 16.23 -18.95
C LEU A 61 0.41 15.39 -18.80
N VAL A 62 1.35 15.53 -19.72
CA VAL A 62 2.62 14.79 -19.69
C VAL A 62 3.44 15.23 -18.49
N ASN A 63 3.58 16.53 -18.27
CA ASN A 63 4.32 17.05 -17.12
C ASN A 63 3.66 16.70 -15.78
N LEU A 64 2.33 16.74 -15.69
CA LEU A 64 1.62 16.36 -14.46
C LEU A 64 1.74 14.87 -14.14
N VAL A 65 1.60 13.99 -15.14
CA VAL A 65 1.69 12.55 -14.92
C VAL A 65 3.15 12.11 -14.69
N MET A 66 4.12 12.71 -15.39
CA MET A 66 5.54 12.39 -15.20
C MET A 66 6.04 12.76 -13.80
N GLN A 67 5.49 13.79 -13.17
CA GLN A 67 5.77 14.11 -11.77
C GLN A 67 5.31 13.00 -10.82
N GLN A 68 4.14 12.39 -11.08
CA GLN A 68 3.60 11.30 -10.25
C GLN A 68 4.32 9.96 -10.46
N VAL A 69 4.83 9.70 -11.66
CA VAL A 69 5.59 8.46 -11.96
C VAL A 69 7.02 8.53 -11.41
N SER A 70 7.57 9.75 -11.25
CA SER A 70 8.96 9.97 -10.83
C SER A 70 9.14 10.04 -9.31
N GLU A 71 8.08 10.02 -8.51
CA GLU A 71 8.18 9.70 -7.07
C GLU A 71 8.50 8.21 -6.88
N LYS A 72 9.67 7.79 -7.38
CA LYS A 72 10.36 6.64 -6.83
C LYS A 72 10.57 6.93 -5.36
N GLN A 73 10.16 5.99 -4.52
CA GLN A 73 10.42 5.98 -3.08
C GLN A 73 11.85 6.46 -2.85
N ASN A 74 11.99 7.72 -2.43
CA ASN A 74 13.21 8.14 -1.77
C ASN A 74 13.28 7.23 -0.56
N PHE A 75 14.20 6.27 -0.57
CA PHE A 75 14.64 5.63 0.65
C PHE A 75 15.14 6.77 1.52
N SER A 76 14.21 7.27 2.35
CA SER A 76 14.43 8.44 3.17
C SER A 76 15.60 8.08 4.07
N PHE A 77 16.73 8.73 3.83
CA PHE A 77 17.92 8.62 4.66
C PHE A 77 17.55 8.80 6.14
N ASP A 78 16.49 9.55 6.42
CA ASP A 78 15.92 9.71 7.76
C ASP A 78 15.48 8.37 8.36
N LYS A 79 14.81 7.48 7.60
CA LYS A 79 14.42 6.15 8.13
C LYS A 79 15.64 5.30 8.48
N TYR A 80 16.71 5.39 7.70
CA TYR A 80 17.95 4.66 7.97
C TYR A 80 18.72 5.24 9.17
N LEU A 81 18.79 6.57 9.27
CA LEU A 81 19.37 7.26 10.42
C LEU A 81 18.59 6.99 11.71
N ILE A 82 17.26 6.97 11.65
CA ILE A 82 16.39 6.60 12.77
C ILE A 82 16.63 5.14 13.18
N ALA A 83 16.75 4.23 12.22
CA ALA A 83 17.06 2.83 12.49
C ALA A 83 18.43 2.64 13.15
N ILE A 84 19.46 3.36 12.69
CA ILE A 84 20.79 3.33 13.32
C ILE A 84 20.74 3.92 14.73
N LEU A 85 20.14 5.11 14.89
CA LEU A 85 20.11 5.80 16.17
C LEU A 85 19.35 5.00 17.23
N SER A 86 18.22 4.40 16.85
CA SER A 86 17.47 3.47 17.71
C SER A 86 18.30 2.23 18.06
N GLY A 87 18.99 1.63 17.09
CA GLY A 87 19.87 0.48 17.31
C GLY A 87 21.01 0.78 18.29
N VAL A 88 21.68 1.93 18.13
CA VAL A 88 22.73 2.38 19.06
C VAL A 88 22.16 2.62 20.45
N SER A 89 20.99 3.27 20.55
CA SER A 89 20.34 3.53 21.84
C SER A 89 20.02 2.23 22.58
N ILE A 90 19.47 1.24 21.89
CA ILE A 90 19.17 -0.07 22.47
C ILE A 90 20.45 -0.76 22.91
N ALA A 91 21.50 -0.76 22.08
CA ALA A 91 22.78 -1.39 22.41
C ALA A 91 23.42 -0.76 23.66
N VAL A 92 23.42 0.58 23.78
CA VAL A 92 23.94 1.28 24.95
C VAL A 92 23.14 0.93 26.21
N ILE A 93 21.80 0.93 26.12
CA ILE A 93 20.93 0.55 27.24
C ILE A 93 21.19 -0.90 27.65
N SER A 94 21.28 -1.83 26.70
CA SER A 94 21.58 -3.24 26.98
C SER A 94 22.94 -3.44 27.65
N ILE A 95 23.97 -2.71 27.21
CA ILE A 95 25.31 -2.75 27.82
C ILE A 95 25.26 -2.21 29.26
N LEU A 96 24.57 -1.09 29.48
CA LEU A 96 24.41 -0.52 30.81
C LEU A 96 23.67 -1.48 31.75
N ILE A 97 22.59 -2.12 31.29
CA ILE A 97 21.85 -3.13 32.06
C ILE A 97 22.74 -4.34 32.36
N TYR A 98 23.53 -4.80 31.39
CA TYR A 98 24.44 -5.93 31.58
C TYR A 98 25.51 -5.65 32.64
N LEU A 99 26.18 -4.48 32.54
CA LEU A 99 27.20 -4.06 33.50
C LEU A 99 26.62 -3.81 34.89
N THR A 100 25.40 -3.28 34.95
CA THR A 100 24.72 -2.99 36.21
C THR A 100 23.87 -4.15 36.72
N ASN A 101 23.84 -5.32 36.07
CA ASN A 101 22.94 -6.43 36.42
C ASN A 101 23.01 -6.84 37.91
N LYS A 102 24.20 -6.73 38.52
CA LYS A 102 24.40 -6.99 39.96
C LYS A 102 23.86 -5.87 40.87
N TYR A 103 23.82 -4.64 40.37
CA TYR A 103 23.33 -3.43 41.06
C TYR A 103 21.88 -3.07 40.69
N PHE A 104 21.36 -3.63 39.60
CA PHE A 104 20.02 -3.37 39.08
C PHE A 104 18.95 -3.69 40.12
N PRO A 105 18.92 -4.87 40.78
CA PRO A 105 17.93 -5.14 41.82
C PRO A 105 18.15 -4.29 43.09
N THR A 106 19.37 -3.77 43.32
CA THR A 106 19.62 -2.88 44.47
C THR A 106 19.20 -1.43 44.21
N LEU A 107 19.13 -0.98 42.95
CA LEU A 107 18.54 0.32 42.59
C LEU A 107 17.03 0.37 42.89
N PHE A 108 16.34 -0.77 42.80
CA PHE A 108 14.91 -0.87 43.13
C PHE A 108 14.64 -1.18 44.61
N ASN A 109 15.63 -1.62 45.38
CA ASN A 109 15.49 -1.90 46.82
C ASN A 109 15.24 -0.63 47.68
N GLY A 110 15.44 0.57 47.13
CA GLY A 110 15.13 1.84 47.80
C GLY A 110 13.80 2.47 47.37
N ILE A 111 13.14 1.92 46.35
CA ILE A 111 11.90 2.48 45.81
C ILE A 111 10.74 1.79 46.50
N SER A 112 9.94 2.57 47.23
CA SER A 112 8.72 2.05 47.85
C SER A 112 7.73 1.62 46.76
N PHE A 113 6.95 0.57 47.02
CA PHE A 113 5.90 0.08 46.12
C PHE A 113 4.97 1.19 45.61
N ILE A 114 4.72 2.20 46.46
CA ILE A 114 3.89 3.37 46.13
C ILE A 114 4.52 4.22 45.00
N GLN A 115 5.83 4.44 45.03
CA GLN A 115 6.54 5.23 44.02
C GLN A 115 6.58 4.50 42.68
N PHE A 116 6.80 3.19 42.70
CA PHE A 116 6.75 2.36 41.51
C PHE A 116 5.36 2.36 40.86
N SER A 117 4.31 2.20 41.68
CA SER A 117 2.92 2.28 41.23
C SER A 117 2.60 3.63 40.58
N LEU A 118 3.05 4.73 41.21
CA LEU A 118 2.83 6.08 40.68
C LEU A 118 3.52 6.27 39.31
N ILE A 119 4.78 5.82 39.17
CA ILE A 119 5.50 5.86 37.88
C ILE A 119 4.76 5.02 36.83
N ALA A 120 4.38 3.79 37.15
CA ALA A 120 3.67 2.90 36.23
C ALA A 120 2.35 3.52 35.75
N VAL A 121 1.57 4.12 36.65
CA VAL A 121 0.31 4.80 36.31
C VAL A 121 0.57 6.00 35.40
N THR A 122 1.59 6.82 35.68
CA THR A 122 1.91 7.96 34.81
C THR A 122 2.30 7.54 33.39
N ILE A 123 3.12 6.50 33.25
CA ILE A 123 3.51 5.95 31.94
C ILE A 123 2.27 5.44 31.20
N LEU A 124 1.39 4.72 31.89
CA LEU A 124 0.17 4.16 31.31
C LEU A 124 -0.78 5.26 30.82
N LEU A 125 -0.98 6.32 31.62
CA LEU A 125 -1.83 7.45 31.24
C LEU A 125 -1.28 8.21 30.03
N ILE A 126 0.02 8.50 30.01
CA ILE A 126 0.67 9.16 28.86
C ILE A 126 0.54 8.30 27.60
N SER A 127 0.76 6.99 27.73
CA SER A 127 0.66 6.05 26.60
C SER A 127 -0.77 6.01 26.02
N ILE A 128 -1.79 5.97 26.88
CA ILE A 128 -3.20 6.04 26.45
C ILE A 128 -3.48 7.36 25.75
N PHE A 129 -3.03 8.47 26.32
CA PHE A 129 -3.26 9.80 25.74
C PHE A 129 -2.65 9.92 24.34
N ILE A 130 -1.39 9.50 24.18
CA ILE A 130 -0.71 9.48 22.88
C ILE A 130 -1.45 8.57 21.89
N TYR A 131 -1.90 7.39 22.32
CA TYR A 131 -2.63 6.47 21.46
C TYR A 131 -3.95 7.09 20.95
N ILE A 132 -4.70 7.76 21.83
CA ILE A 132 -5.94 8.45 21.46
C ILE A 132 -5.66 9.58 20.47
N ASP A 133 -4.65 10.42 20.75
CA ASP A 133 -4.28 11.54 19.90
C ASP A 133 -3.86 11.07 18.50
N MET A 134 -3.02 10.04 18.42
CA MET A 134 -2.65 9.43 17.15
C MET A 134 -3.87 8.91 16.39
N ASN A 135 -4.75 8.15 17.05
CA ASN A 135 -5.93 7.59 16.39
C ASN A 135 -6.89 8.67 15.88
N LYS A 136 -7.01 9.79 16.60
CA LYS A 136 -7.78 10.95 16.15
C LYS A 136 -7.16 11.60 14.92
N ASN A 137 -5.85 11.86 14.95
CA ASN A 137 -5.12 12.45 13.84
C ASN A 137 -5.18 11.57 12.57
N TYR A 138 -5.15 10.24 12.72
CA TYR A 138 -5.34 9.31 11.59
C TYR A 138 -6.76 9.39 10.99
N LYS A 139 -7.80 9.51 11.83
CA LYS A 139 -9.18 9.64 11.34
C LYS A 139 -9.43 10.97 10.63
N ASP A 140 -8.87 12.04 11.16
CA ASP A 140 -9.02 13.37 10.56
C ASP A 140 -8.35 13.43 9.18
N GLN A 141 -7.22 12.74 8.97
CA GLN A 141 -6.58 12.65 7.64
C GLN A 141 -7.37 11.81 6.62
N MET A 142 -8.15 10.82 7.06
CA MET A 142 -8.93 9.96 6.15
C MET A 142 -10.27 10.59 5.71
N ASN A 143 -10.82 11.54 6.46
CA ASN A 143 -12.09 12.21 6.13
C ASN A 143 -11.93 13.43 5.19
N PHE A 144 -10.71 13.74 4.75
CA PHE A 144 -10.39 14.82 3.81
C PHE A 144 -10.04 14.31 2.39
N SER A 145 -10.35 13.05 2.05
CA SER A 145 -10.21 12.50 0.69
C SER A 145 -11.54 12.14 0.06
#